data_AF-K1RQQ8-F1
#
_entry.id   AF-K1RQQ8-F1
#
_cell.length_a   1.000
_cell.length_b   1.000
_cell.length_c   1.000
_cell.angle_alpha   90.00
_cell.angle_beta   90.00
_cell.angle_gamma   90.00
#
_symmetry.space_group_name_H-M   'P 1'
#
loop_
_entity.id
_entity.type
_entity.pdbx_description
1 polymer ?
#
loop_
_entity_poly.entity_id
_entity_poly.type
_entity_poly.pdbx_seq_one_letter_code
_entity_poly.pdbx_strand_id
1 'polypeptide(L)'
;MAVGLRGVGETIHDTETMGEGSRDYTLNRVEVYDTIEDSPISLSECVPNTSYDTYQTWKFILLDMNVTNTSESEMEPRTGEEYQFMLDLIPRNEGDSQMLYFSAHPDSTNSASDYNKFNLAPGDTLNFQIGIFIEPSAWEEQSVYLQVGYDNASGVGFSYFS
;
A
#
# COMPACT_ATOMS: atom_id res chain seq x y z
N MET A 1 -4.07 -14.41 -6.19
CA MET A 1 -2.83 -14.07 -6.92
C MET A 1 -3.16 -12.86 -7.77
N ALA A 2 -2.54 -11.71 -7.49
CA ALA A 2 -2.82 -10.46 -8.19
C ALA A 2 -2.61 -10.62 -9.72
N VAL A 3 -3.52 -10.05 -10.51
CA VAL A 3 -3.44 -10.13 -11.97
C VAL A 3 -2.47 -9.05 -12.45
N GLY A 4 -1.26 -9.46 -12.86
CA GLY A 4 -0.23 -8.56 -13.39
C GLY A 4 0.62 -7.90 -12.30
N LEU A 5 1.76 -8.51 -11.97
CA LEU A 5 2.79 -7.89 -11.15
C LEU A 5 3.57 -6.88 -11.99
N ARG A 6 3.68 -5.64 -11.51
CA ARG A 6 4.46 -4.54 -12.13
C ARG A 6 5.60 -4.06 -11.25
N GLY A 7 6.61 -3.45 -11.87
CA GLY A 7 7.79 -2.89 -11.21
C GLY A 7 7.71 -1.37 -10.98
N VAL A 8 8.82 -0.81 -10.48
CA VAL A 8 9.00 0.63 -10.29
C VAL A 8 8.97 1.37 -11.63
N GLY A 9 8.21 2.46 -11.69
CA GLY A 9 8.01 3.30 -12.88
C GLY A 9 6.91 2.79 -13.81
N GLU A 10 6.29 1.65 -13.52
CA GLU A 10 5.18 1.11 -14.30
C GLU A 10 3.83 1.56 -13.72
N THR A 11 2.86 1.77 -14.61
CA THR A 11 1.47 2.11 -14.27
C THR A 11 0.56 0.93 -14.57
N ILE A 12 -0.34 0.62 -13.64
CA ILE A 12 -1.42 -0.35 -13.82
C ILE A 12 -2.72 0.42 -14.06
N HIS A 13 -3.32 0.19 -15.23
CA HIS A 13 -4.68 0.63 -15.52
C HIS A 13 -5.66 -0.44 -15.02
N ASP A 14 -6.46 -0.10 -14.00
CA ASP A 14 -7.48 -0.99 -13.44
C ASP A 14 -8.88 -0.51 -13.85
N THR A 15 -9.67 -1.41 -14.45
CA THR A 15 -11.07 -1.19 -14.86
C THR A 15 -12.06 -2.14 -14.19
N GLU A 16 -11.61 -3.15 -13.44
CA GLU A 16 -12.46 -4.31 -13.07
C GLU A 16 -12.35 -4.71 -11.59
N THR A 17 -11.22 -4.43 -10.96
CA THR A 17 -10.86 -4.97 -9.65
C THR A 17 -11.53 -4.22 -8.49
N MET A 18 -11.80 -2.92 -8.67
CA MET A 18 -12.25 -2.01 -7.61
C MET A 18 -13.66 -1.43 -7.82
N GLY A 19 -14.56 -2.16 -8.47
CA GLY A 19 -15.92 -1.67 -8.74
C GLY A 19 -16.00 -0.86 -10.04
N GLU A 20 -17.07 -0.09 -10.21
CA GLU A 20 -17.27 0.70 -11.44
C GLU A 20 -16.24 1.84 -11.55
N GLY A 21 -15.84 2.16 -12.78
CA GLY A 21 -14.87 3.21 -13.08
C GLY A 21 -13.56 2.69 -13.65
N SER A 22 -12.56 3.57 -13.75
CA SER A 22 -11.19 3.31 -14.16
C SER A 22 -10.22 4.15 -13.32
N ARG A 23 -9.05 3.59 -13.04
CA ARG A 23 -7.99 4.27 -12.30
C ARG A 23 -6.62 3.78 -12.70
N ASP A 24 -5.63 4.66 -12.52
CA ASP A 24 -4.23 4.38 -12.77
C ASP A 24 -3.48 4.37 -11.45
N TYR A 25 -2.84 3.24 -11.14
CA TYR A 25 -1.90 3.14 -10.02
C TYR A 25 -0.48 3.16 -10.57
N THR A 26 0.39 3.96 -9.96
CA THR A 26 1.81 3.99 -10.32
C THR A 26 2.67 3.81 -9.07
N LEU A 27 3.61 2.86 -9.14
CA LEU A 27 4.69 2.75 -8.16
C LEU A 27 5.88 3.59 -8.64
N ASN A 28 6.05 4.79 -8.08
CA ASN A 28 7.05 5.76 -8.54
C ASN A 28 8.46 5.38 -8.09
N ARG A 29 8.58 4.96 -6.82
CA ARG A 29 9.88 4.64 -6.21
C ARG A 29 9.70 3.61 -5.10
N VAL A 30 10.73 2.79 -4.91
CA VAL A 30 10.90 1.99 -3.70
C VAL A 30 12.25 2.30 -3.09
N GLU A 31 12.25 2.55 -1.78
CA GLU A 31 13.46 2.64 -0.98
C GLU A 31 13.41 1.62 0.14
N VAL A 32 14.54 0.98 0.38
CA VAL A 32 14.70 0.01 1.45
C VAL A 32 15.79 0.50 2.38
N TYR A 33 15.43 0.56 3.65
CA TYR A 33 16.28 0.99 4.73
C TYR A 33 16.59 -0.21 5.63
N ASP A 34 17.84 -0.26 6.10
CA ASP A 34 18.24 -1.30 7.07
C ASP A 34 17.45 -1.15 8.38
N THR A 35 17.20 0.09 8.79
CA THR A 35 16.29 0.44 9.90
C THR A 35 15.48 1.70 9.58
N ILE A 36 14.40 1.94 10.32
CA ILE A 36 13.62 3.18 10.21
C ILE A 36 14.42 4.45 10.51
N GLU A 37 15.48 4.35 11.33
CA GLU A 37 16.33 5.49 11.69
C GLU A 37 17.10 6.06 10.49
N ASP A 38 17.34 5.22 9.48
CA ASP A 38 17.97 5.61 8.22
C ASP A 38 16.97 6.26 7.24
N SER A 39 15.67 6.19 7.55
CA SER A 39 14.59 6.66 6.68
C SER A 39 14.24 8.13 6.96
N PRO A 40 13.61 8.83 5.99
CA PRO A 40 13.10 10.18 6.22
C PRO A 40 11.83 10.22 7.10
N ILE A 41 11.25 9.07 7.44
CA ILE A 41 10.01 8.97 8.21
C ILE A 41 10.34 8.71 9.69
N SER A 42 9.76 9.49 10.58
CA SER A 42 9.94 9.25 12.01
C SER A 42 9.18 7.99 12.44
N LEU A 43 9.80 7.14 13.26
CA LEU A 43 9.14 5.97 13.84
C LEU A 43 7.84 6.32 14.59
N SER A 44 7.75 7.53 15.15
CA SER A 44 6.55 8.05 15.82
C SER A 44 5.36 8.25 14.88
N GLU A 45 5.60 8.44 13.59
CA GLU A 45 4.55 8.56 12.58
C GLU A 45 3.96 7.19 12.21
N CYS A 46 4.71 6.12 12.47
CA CYS A 46 4.33 4.77 12.09
C CYS A 46 3.66 4.00 13.23
N VAL A 47 4.19 4.10 14.46
CA VAL A 47 3.76 3.23 15.57
C VAL A 47 3.68 3.97 16.91
N PRO A 48 2.87 3.50 17.87
CA PRO A 48 2.92 4.02 19.23
C PRO A 48 4.27 3.73 19.89
N ASN A 49 4.68 4.63 20.79
CA ASN A 49 5.95 4.54 21.51
C ASN A 49 6.17 3.21 22.26
N THR A 50 5.09 2.55 22.69
CA THR A 50 5.13 1.25 23.38
C THR A 50 5.65 0.11 22.52
N SER A 51 5.72 0.30 21.20
CA SER A 51 6.13 -0.73 20.23
C SER A 51 7.48 -0.41 19.58
N TYR A 52 8.17 0.65 19.99
CA TYR A 52 9.40 1.10 19.34
C TYR A 52 10.51 0.06 19.33
N ASP A 53 10.77 -0.58 20.48
CA ASP A 53 11.85 -1.58 20.62
C ASP A 53 11.73 -2.71 19.60
N THR A 54 10.50 -3.10 19.26
CA THR A 54 10.24 -4.11 18.22
C THR A 54 10.68 -3.61 16.85
N TYR A 55 10.20 -2.43 16.45
CA TYR A 55 10.32 -1.94 15.07
C TYR A 55 11.63 -1.21 14.74
N GLN A 56 12.37 -0.73 15.75
CA GLN A 56 13.66 -0.08 15.54
C GLN A 56 14.69 -0.98 14.85
N THR A 57 14.60 -2.29 15.06
CA THR A 57 15.54 -3.27 14.50
C THR A 57 15.08 -3.86 13.17
N TRP A 58 13.84 -3.55 12.76
CA TRP A 58 13.25 -4.10 11.54
C TRP A 58 13.63 -3.26 10.33
N LYS A 59 13.72 -3.92 9.18
CA LYS A 59 13.90 -3.22 7.91
C LYS A 59 12.66 -2.41 7.60
N PHE A 60 12.86 -1.25 7.01
CA PHE A 60 11.78 -0.36 6.60
C PHE A 60 11.77 -0.18 5.09
N ILE A 61 10.64 -0.48 4.46
CA ILE A 61 10.42 -0.19 3.03
C ILE A 61 9.51 1.02 2.93
N LEU A 62 9.91 2.00 2.11
CA LEU A 62 9.10 3.15 1.74
C LEU A 62 8.74 3.06 0.26
N LEU A 63 7.43 2.97 -0.02
CA LEU A 63 6.87 2.98 -1.36
C LEU A 63 6.34 4.38 -1.66
N ASP A 64 6.79 5.01 -2.73
CA ASP A 64 6.23 6.25 -3.26
C ASP A 64 5.26 5.91 -4.39
N MET A 65 4.01 6.36 -4.25
CA MET A 65 2.94 5.99 -5.15
C MET A 65 2.02 7.15 -5.50
N ASN A 66 1.33 6.98 -6.61
CA ASN A 66 0.13 7.73 -6.87
C ASN A 66 -0.99 6.84 -7.38
N VAL A 67 -2.20 7.33 -7.17
CA VAL A 67 -3.38 6.83 -7.84
C VAL A 67 -4.13 7.99 -8.47
N THR A 68 -4.59 7.81 -9.70
CA THR A 68 -5.42 8.78 -10.42
C THR A 68 -6.76 8.16 -10.76
N ASN A 69 -7.86 8.84 -10.44
CA ASN A 69 -9.17 8.46 -10.96
C ASN A 69 -9.24 8.89 -12.44
N THR A 70 -9.22 7.92 -13.36
CA THR A 70 -9.26 8.18 -14.80
C THR A 70 -10.67 8.07 -15.39
N SER A 71 -11.67 7.83 -14.54
CA SER A 71 -13.09 7.79 -14.92
C SER A 71 -13.60 9.17 -15.29
N GLU A 72 -14.67 9.22 -16.08
CA GLU A 72 -15.39 10.46 -16.38
C GLU A 72 -16.26 10.95 -15.20
N SER A 73 -16.53 10.08 -14.22
CA SER A 73 -17.38 10.34 -13.05
C SER A 73 -16.74 9.89 -11.75
N GLU A 74 -17.21 10.42 -10.63
CA GLU A 74 -16.83 9.89 -9.32
C GLU A 74 -17.14 8.38 -9.29
N MET A 75 -16.22 7.59 -8.77
CA MET A 75 -16.38 6.13 -8.76
C MET A 75 -17.30 5.74 -7.61
N GLU A 76 -18.29 4.91 -7.87
CA GLU A 76 -19.10 4.38 -6.78
C GLU A 76 -18.35 3.21 -6.12
N PRO A 77 -18.24 3.18 -4.78
CA PRO A 77 -17.77 1.99 -4.08
C PRO A 77 -18.60 0.76 -4.46
N ARG A 78 -18.01 -0.44 -4.40
CA ARG A 78 -18.78 -1.67 -4.56
C ARG A 78 -19.92 -1.75 -3.54
N THR A 79 -21.01 -2.42 -3.92
CA THR A 79 -22.16 -2.62 -3.01
C THR A 79 -21.72 -3.22 -1.67
N GLY A 80 -21.97 -2.49 -0.59
CA GLY A 80 -21.60 -2.89 0.77
C GLY A 80 -20.31 -2.28 1.30
N GLU A 81 -19.55 -1.56 0.46
CA GLU A 81 -18.35 -0.82 0.85
C GLU A 81 -18.63 0.68 0.94
N GLU A 82 -17.86 1.36 1.79
CA GLU A 82 -17.94 2.81 1.99
C GLU A 82 -16.92 3.59 1.12
N TYR A 83 -15.86 2.93 0.65
CA TYR A 83 -14.72 3.59 0.01
C TYR A 83 -14.32 2.94 -1.32
N GLN A 84 -13.78 3.77 -2.23
CA GLN A 84 -13.35 3.38 -3.58
C GLN A 84 -12.01 2.62 -3.61
N PHE A 85 -11.11 2.93 -2.67
CA PHE A 85 -9.73 2.41 -2.67
C PHE A 85 -9.45 1.53 -1.46
N MET A 86 -8.64 0.48 -1.67
CA MET A 86 -8.17 -0.47 -0.67
C MET A 86 -6.76 -0.95 -1.07
N LEU A 87 -5.86 -0.94 -0.10
CA LEU A 87 -4.44 -1.27 -0.25
C LEU A 87 -4.10 -2.38 0.74
N ASP A 88 -3.63 -3.51 0.23
CA ASP A 88 -3.25 -4.68 1.02
C ASP A 88 -1.78 -5.06 0.78
N LEU A 89 -1.16 -5.64 1.80
CA LEU A 89 0.20 -6.12 1.76
C LEU A 89 0.21 -7.64 1.86
N ILE A 90 0.77 -8.30 0.84
CA ILE A 90 0.84 -9.76 0.83
C ILE A 90 2.31 -10.19 0.93
N PRO A 91 2.76 -10.64 2.12
CA PRO A 91 4.05 -11.33 2.23
C PRO A 91 3.96 -12.68 1.51
N ARG A 92 5.04 -13.05 0.80
CA ARG A 92 5.11 -14.32 0.05
C ARG A 92 5.18 -15.54 0.98
N ASN A 93 5.82 -15.40 2.13
CA ASN A 93 5.93 -16.44 3.15
C ASN A 93 5.22 -16.02 4.43
N GLU A 94 4.82 -16.98 5.26
CA GLU A 94 4.29 -16.74 6.60
C GLU A 94 5.36 -16.08 7.47
N GLY A 95 5.25 -14.77 7.65
CA GLY A 95 6.12 -13.95 8.50
C GLY A 95 5.45 -12.61 8.77
N ASP A 96 5.77 -11.99 9.90
CA ASP A 96 5.12 -10.76 10.34
C ASP A 96 5.63 -9.56 9.50
N SER A 97 4.91 -9.21 8.43
CA SER A 97 5.04 -7.91 7.78
C SER A 97 3.87 -7.04 8.20
N GLN A 98 4.13 -5.82 8.69
CA GLN A 98 3.08 -4.88 9.06
C GLN A 98 3.21 -3.58 8.26
N MET A 99 2.10 -3.16 7.65
CA MET A 99 1.94 -1.83 7.07
C MET A 99 1.55 -0.87 8.20
N LEU A 100 2.37 0.14 8.46
CA LEU A 100 2.19 1.02 9.63
C LEU A 100 2.21 2.51 9.29
N TYR A 101 2.55 2.88 8.05
CA TYR A 101 2.60 4.28 7.64
C TYR A 101 1.90 4.53 6.32
N PHE A 102 1.07 5.57 6.28
CA PHE A 102 0.43 6.09 5.07
C PHE A 102 0.39 7.62 5.13
N SER A 103 1.19 8.28 4.29
CA SER A 103 1.47 9.73 4.45
C SER A 103 0.25 10.64 4.21
N ALA A 104 -0.72 10.19 3.40
CA ALA A 104 -1.90 10.99 3.08
C ALA A 104 -3.04 10.83 4.12
N HIS A 105 -2.84 9.98 5.15
CA HIS A 105 -3.74 9.75 6.28
C HIS A 105 -5.25 9.98 6.00
N PRO A 106 -5.88 9.22 5.09
CA PRO A 106 -7.32 9.34 4.89
C PRO A 106 -8.00 8.81 6.15
N ASP A 107 -8.94 9.57 6.69
CA ASP A 107 -9.60 9.39 8.00
C ASP A 107 -9.56 7.96 8.53
N SER A 108 -8.47 7.62 9.22
CA SER A 108 -8.20 6.28 9.74
C SER A 108 -9.03 6.07 11.01
N THR A 109 -10.34 5.97 10.84
CA THR A 109 -11.29 5.82 11.94
C THR A 109 -11.51 4.36 12.34
N ASN A 110 -10.91 3.40 11.64
CA ASN A 110 -11.01 1.99 11.98
C ASN A 110 -9.70 1.47 12.60
N SER A 111 -9.74 1.28 13.91
CA SER A 111 -8.78 0.51 14.71
C SER A 111 -8.77 -1.00 14.40
N ALA A 112 -9.34 -1.42 13.27
CA ALA A 112 -9.67 -2.82 13.00
C ALA A 112 -9.41 -3.28 11.55
N SER A 113 -8.89 -2.43 10.66
CA SER A 113 -8.59 -2.90 9.30
C SER A 113 -7.33 -2.24 8.77
N ASP A 114 -6.36 -3.08 8.40
CA ASP A 114 -5.06 -2.76 7.79
C ASP A 114 -5.17 -2.13 6.39
N TYR A 115 -6.25 -1.40 6.10
CA TYR A 115 -6.55 -0.86 4.77
C TYR A 115 -6.63 0.67 4.82
N ASN A 116 -5.88 1.32 3.94
CA ASN A 116 -6.05 2.74 3.66
C ASN A 116 -7.18 2.91 2.64
N LYS A 117 -8.21 3.66 3.01
CA LYS A 117 -9.43 3.82 2.21
C LYS A 117 -9.75 5.30 1.99
N PHE A 118 -10.07 5.70 0.77
CA PHE A 118 -10.36 7.09 0.38
C PHE A 118 -11.20 7.16 -0.89
N ASN A 119 -11.62 8.36 -1.29
CA ASN A 119 -12.34 8.65 -2.54
C ASN A 119 -11.61 9.73 -3.35
N LEU A 120 -11.75 9.69 -4.69
CA LEU A 120 -11.17 10.68 -5.60
C LEU A 120 -12.18 11.13 -6.66
N ALA A 121 -12.25 12.44 -6.90
CA ALA A 121 -13.04 12.99 -8.00
C ALA A 121 -12.39 12.66 -9.36
N PRO A 122 -13.13 12.74 -10.47
CA PRO A 122 -12.60 12.55 -11.82
C PRO A 122 -11.37 13.39 -12.11
N GLY A 123 -10.29 12.75 -12.56
CA GLY A 123 -9.03 13.40 -12.90
C GLY A 123 -8.15 13.76 -11.70
N ASP A 124 -8.61 13.56 -10.46
CA ASP A 124 -7.79 13.80 -9.28
C ASP A 124 -6.74 12.71 -9.12
N THR A 125 -5.55 13.15 -8.70
CA THR A 125 -4.43 12.27 -8.34
C THR A 125 -4.10 12.43 -6.87
N LEU A 126 -4.09 11.32 -6.14
CA LEU A 126 -3.52 11.26 -4.79
C LEU A 126 -2.09 10.76 -4.88
N ASN A 127 -1.15 11.56 -4.42
CA ASN A 127 0.23 11.12 -4.17
C ASN A 127 0.35 10.74 -2.70
N PHE A 128 0.93 9.59 -2.42
CA PHE A 128 1.06 9.07 -1.07
C PHE A 128 2.28 8.17 -0.94
N GLN A 129 2.74 7.99 0.28
CA GLN A 129 3.78 7.05 0.63
C GLN A 129 3.22 5.97 1.53
N ILE A 130 3.66 4.72 1.33
CA ILE A 130 3.38 3.59 2.22
C ILE A 130 4.68 3.15 2.88
N GLY A 131 4.69 3.07 4.20
CA GLY A 131 5.81 2.55 4.98
C GLY A 131 5.50 1.18 5.58
N ILE A 132 6.42 0.25 5.41
CA ILE A 132 6.27 -1.16 5.79
C ILE A 132 7.45 -1.60 6.63
N PHE A 133 7.18 -2.24 7.76
CA PHE A 133 8.21 -2.91 8.55
C PHE A 133 8.27 -4.39 8.20
N ILE A 134 9.49 -4.90 8.02
CA ILE A 134 9.76 -6.32 7.77
C ILE A 134 10.73 -6.83 8.82
N GLU A 135 10.32 -7.88 9.50
CA GLU A 135 11.18 -8.56 10.47
C GLU A 135 12.49 -9.02 9.80
N PRO A 136 13.67 -8.79 10.41
CA PRO A 136 14.95 -9.16 9.82
C PRO A 136 15.05 -10.65 9.46
N SER A 137 14.45 -11.52 10.27
CA SER A 137 14.40 -12.97 10.03
C SER A 137 13.58 -13.34 8.79
N ALA A 138 12.59 -12.51 8.43
CA ALA A 138 11.74 -12.70 7.28
C ALA A 138 12.39 -12.13 6.00
N TRP A 139 13.25 -11.11 6.10
CA TRP A 139 13.79 -10.40 4.93
C TRP A 139 14.42 -11.29 3.84
N GLU A 140 15.28 -12.24 4.22
CA GLU A 140 16.06 -13.02 3.24
C GLU A 140 15.20 -14.02 2.43
N GLU A 141 14.01 -14.36 2.90
CA GLU A 141 13.13 -15.35 2.26
C GLU A 141 11.83 -14.74 1.72
N GLN A 142 11.59 -13.44 1.93
CA GLN A 142 10.33 -12.80 1.60
C GLN A 142 10.34 -12.16 0.22
N SER A 143 9.16 -12.15 -0.41
CA SER A 143 8.82 -11.17 -1.42
C SER A 143 7.63 -10.36 -0.92
N VAL A 144 7.71 -9.04 -1.03
CA VAL A 144 6.61 -8.17 -0.66
C VAL A 144 5.94 -7.68 -1.92
N TYR A 145 4.63 -7.94 -1.98
CA TYR A 145 3.76 -7.44 -3.02
C TYR A 145 2.81 -6.45 -2.40
N LEU A 146 2.76 -5.25 -2.98
CA LEU A 146 1.67 -4.35 -2.69
C LEU A 146 0.52 -4.73 -3.62
N GLN A 147 -0.55 -5.23 -3.03
CA GLN A 147 -1.80 -5.48 -3.74
C GLN A 147 -2.70 -4.26 -3.59
N VAL A 148 -3.17 -3.76 -4.73
CA VAL A 148 -4.15 -2.69 -4.77
C VAL A 148 -5.45 -3.31 -5.30
N GLY A 149 -6.49 -3.32 -4.47
CA GLY A 149 -7.63 -4.19 -4.71
C GLY A 149 -8.51 -4.41 -3.48
N TYR A 150 -9.76 -4.87 -3.71
CA TYR A 150 -10.73 -5.13 -2.64
C TYR A 150 -10.52 -6.48 -1.97
N ASP A 151 -9.88 -7.42 -2.67
CA ASP A 151 -9.67 -8.76 -2.18
C ASP A 151 -8.42 -9.38 -2.82
N ASN A 152 -7.98 -10.49 -2.22
CA ASN A 152 -6.80 -11.26 -2.63
C ASN A 152 -6.99 -12.05 -3.95
N ALA A 153 -8.21 -12.07 -4.49
CA ALA A 153 -8.57 -12.81 -5.68
C ALA A 153 -8.55 -11.94 -6.95
N SER A 154 -8.87 -10.66 -6.85
CA SER A 154 -9.09 -9.75 -7.96
C SER A 154 -8.11 -8.57 -8.02
N GLY A 155 -7.30 -8.35 -6.97
CA GLY A 155 -6.31 -7.26 -6.91
C GLY A 155 -5.31 -7.19 -8.06
N VAL A 156 -4.78 -5.99 -8.30
CA VAL A 156 -3.58 -5.76 -9.11
C VAL A 156 -2.38 -5.57 -8.18
N GLY A 157 -1.16 -5.84 -8.65
CA GLY A 157 0.00 -5.91 -7.75
C GLY A 157 1.27 -5.24 -8.25
N PHE A 158 2.02 -4.66 -7.34
CA PHE A 158 3.41 -4.28 -7.58
C PHE A 158 4.34 -5.24 -6.84
N SER A 159 5.50 -5.51 -7.43
CA SER A 159 6.56 -6.26 -6.75
C SER A 159 7.80 -5.41 -6.58
N TYR A 160 8.41 -5.54 -5.41
CA TYR A 160 9.77 -5.07 -5.17
C TYR A 160 10.82 -5.96 -5.84
N PHE A 161 10.51 -7.24 -6.09
CA PHE A 161 11.44 -8.19 -6.71
C PHE A 161 11.19 -8.26 -8.22
N SER A 162 12.23 -8.02 -9.01
CA SER A 162 12.23 -8.21 -10.47
C SER A 162 12.17 -9.68 -10.87
#